data_AF-A0AAV5US23-F1
#
_entry.id   AF-A0AAV5US23-F1
#
_cell.length_a   1.000
_cell.length_b   1.000
_cell.length_c   1.000
_cell.angle_alpha   90.00
_cell.angle_beta   90.00
_cell.angle_gamma   90.00
#
_symmetry.space_group_name_H-M   'P 1'
#
loop_
_entity.id
_entity.type
_entity.pdbx_description
1 polymer ?
#
loop_
_entity_poly.entity_id
_entity_poly.type
_entity_poly.pdbx_seq_one_letter_code
_entity_poly.pdbx_strand_id
1 'polypeptide(L)'
;FRMRSVLVLLALVAVVLSATIPEPAPVQTGKAKVSDGLMCNACKDIVDDVENNKEDEIEDQLIASIHKTCSNLGHLAGLCEREFDKVMHDVVAYINNNYSPDQICQMTDFC
;
A
#
# COMPACT_ATOMS: atom_id res chain seq x y z
N PHE A 1 54.35 11.98 -18.02
CA PHE A 1 53.68 10.73 -17.61
C PHE A 1 53.11 10.77 -16.18
N ARG A 2 53.81 11.32 -15.18
CA ARG A 2 53.32 11.42 -13.78
C ARG A 2 52.06 12.29 -13.57
N MET A 3 51.86 13.35 -14.35
CA MET A 3 50.73 14.27 -14.15
C MET A 3 49.38 13.73 -14.66
N ARG A 4 49.41 12.84 -15.67
CA ARG A 4 48.20 12.18 -16.20
C ARG A 4 47.68 11.06 -15.27
N SER A 5 48.57 10.32 -14.60
CA SER A 5 48.16 9.32 -13.59
C SER A 5 47.50 9.95 -12.37
N VAL A 6 47.94 11.15 -11.95
CA VAL A 6 47.32 11.87 -10.81
C VAL A 6 45.92 12.37 -11.16
N LEU A 7 45.70 12.83 -12.39
CA LEU A 7 44.37 13.24 -12.88
C LEU A 7 43.39 12.07 -12.99
N VAL A 8 43.85 10.88 -13.39
CA VAL A 8 43.01 9.67 -13.46
C VAL A 8 42.64 9.15 -12.07
N LEU A 9 43.54 9.26 -11.09
CA LEU A 9 43.28 8.87 -9.70
C LEU A 9 42.30 9.83 -8.98
N LEU A 10 42.34 11.13 -9.29
CA LEU A 10 41.41 12.12 -8.74
C LEU A 10 39.97 11.94 -9.27
N ALA A 11 39.81 11.44 -10.50
CA ALA A 11 38.49 11.23 -11.10
C ALA A 11 37.70 10.06 -10.46
N LEU A 12 38.37 9.05 -9.92
CA LEU A 12 37.71 7.88 -9.32
C LEU A 12 37.08 8.19 -7.96
N VAL A 13 37.50 9.25 -7.27
CA VAL A 13 36.98 9.63 -5.94
C VAL A 13 35.67 10.43 -6.03
N ALA A 14 35.31 10.93 -7.22
CA ALA A 14 34.13 11.80 -7.39
C ALA A 14 32.80 11.05 -7.64
N VAL A 15 32.81 9.74 -7.88
CA VAL A 15 31.57 8.99 -8.23
C VAL A 15 30.79 8.50 -6.99
N VAL A 16 31.40 8.51 -5.80
CA VAL A 16 30.80 7.97 -4.56
C VAL A 16 30.13 9.01 -3.65
N LEU A 17 29.95 10.24 -4.13
CA LEU A 17 29.36 11.35 -3.37
C LEU A 17 28.03 11.88 -3.95
N SER A 18 27.35 11.09 -4.77
CA SER A 18 25.90 11.28 -4.97
C SER A 18 25.19 10.71 -3.76
N ALA A 19 25.11 11.56 -2.74
CA ALA A 19 24.27 11.47 -1.56
C ALA A 19 23.22 10.36 -1.63
N THR A 20 23.35 9.39 -0.74
CA THR A 20 22.19 8.80 -0.05
C THR A 20 21.41 9.97 0.54
N ILE A 21 20.53 10.57 -0.25
CA ILE A 21 19.46 11.39 0.28
C ILE A 21 18.55 10.35 0.92
N PRO A 22 18.49 10.21 2.26
CA PRO A 22 17.34 9.51 2.83
C PRO A 22 16.13 10.26 2.27
N GLU A 23 15.29 9.57 1.49
CA GLU A 23 13.98 10.10 1.14
C GLU A 23 13.39 10.72 2.41
N PRO A 24 12.97 11.99 2.38
CA PRO A 24 12.29 12.56 3.53
C PRO A 24 11.08 11.67 3.76
N ALA A 25 11.12 10.88 4.82
CA ALA A 25 10.00 10.05 5.24
C ALA A 25 8.75 10.92 5.20
N PRO A 26 7.62 10.43 4.65
CA PRO A 26 6.41 11.22 4.53
C PRO A 26 6.13 11.88 5.88
N VAL A 27 6.04 13.21 5.86
CA VAL A 27 5.80 14.02 7.07
C VAL A 27 4.38 13.72 7.51
N GLN A 28 4.24 12.72 8.38
CA GLN A 28 2.98 12.31 8.95
C GLN A 28 2.49 13.38 9.92
N THR A 29 1.79 14.37 9.37
CA THR A 29 1.01 15.33 10.14
C THR A 29 -0.07 14.55 10.88
N GLY A 30 -0.05 14.61 12.21
CA GLY A 30 -0.77 13.75 13.17
C GLY A 30 -2.30 13.82 13.19
N LYS A 31 -2.94 14.02 12.04
CA LYS A 31 -4.37 13.74 11.79
C LYS A 31 -4.61 12.69 10.70
N ALA A 32 -3.62 12.39 9.86
CA ALA A 32 -3.71 11.37 8.80
C ALA A 32 -3.55 9.94 9.35
N LYS A 33 -2.69 9.72 10.35
CA LYS A 33 -2.42 8.35 10.86
C LYS A 33 -3.61 7.59 11.41
N VAL A 34 -4.64 8.27 11.90
CA VAL A 34 -5.83 7.61 12.47
C VAL A 34 -6.77 7.16 11.35
N SER A 35 -6.96 7.98 10.31
CA SER A 35 -7.73 7.57 9.12
C SER A 35 -6.97 6.53 8.29
N ASP A 36 -5.66 6.68 8.14
CA ASP A 36 -4.82 5.74 7.41
C ASP A 36 -4.78 4.40 8.14
N GLY A 37 -4.63 4.39 9.46
CA GLY A 37 -4.70 3.16 10.26
C GLY A 37 -6.08 2.50 10.24
N LEU A 38 -7.15 3.29 10.19
CA LEU A 38 -8.52 2.79 10.11
C LEU A 38 -8.81 2.12 8.77
N MET A 39 -8.45 2.77 7.66
CA MET A 39 -8.65 2.24 6.31
C MET A 39 -7.69 1.08 6.04
N CYS A 40 -6.46 1.13 6.55
CA CYS A 40 -5.50 0.03 6.48
C CYS A 40 -6.03 -1.23 7.17
N ASN A 41 -6.57 -1.10 8.39
CA ASN A 41 -7.15 -2.23 9.11
C ASN A 41 -8.41 -2.75 8.41
N ALA A 42 -9.30 -1.86 7.95
CA ALA A 42 -10.49 -2.25 7.20
C ALA A 42 -10.11 -3.04 5.93
N CYS A 43 -9.09 -2.60 5.21
CA CYS A 43 -8.61 -3.29 4.02
C CYS A 43 -8.13 -4.70 4.36
N LYS A 44 -7.30 -4.84 5.41
CA LYS A 44 -6.79 -6.16 5.81
C LYS A 44 -7.92 -7.09 6.24
N ASP A 45 -8.86 -6.61 7.06
CA ASP A 45 -10.01 -7.39 7.49
C ASP A 45 -10.87 -7.84 6.30
N ILE A 46 -11.07 -6.97 5.31
CA ILE A 46 -11.81 -7.29 4.08
C ILE A 46 -11.08 -8.38 3.29
N VAL A 47 -9.78 -8.22 3.05
CA VAL A 47 -8.99 -9.19 2.26
C VAL A 47 -8.90 -10.53 2.99
N ASP A 48 -8.64 -10.53 4.30
CA ASP A 48 -8.62 -11.74 5.13
C ASP A 48 -9.98 -12.45 5.10
N ASP A 49 -11.08 -11.72 5.24
CA ASP A 49 -12.42 -12.31 5.11
C ASP A 49 -12.63 -12.90 3.71
N VAL A 50 -12.05 -12.29 2.67
CA VAL A 50 -12.12 -12.81 1.28
C VAL A 50 -11.33 -14.12 1.13
N GLU A 51 -10.09 -14.16 1.60
CA GLU A 51 -9.22 -15.34 1.44
C GLU A 51 -9.67 -16.55 2.27
N ASN A 52 -10.36 -16.32 3.39
CA ASN A 52 -10.76 -17.39 4.32
C ASN A 52 -12.12 -18.02 4.02
N ASN A 53 -12.96 -17.42 3.18
CA ASN A 53 -14.21 -18.06 2.76
C ASN A 53 -13.98 -18.99 1.57
N LYS A 54 -14.91 -19.93 1.38
CA LYS A 54 -14.82 -20.97 0.35
C LYS A 54 -15.91 -20.83 -0.71
N GLU A 55 -16.42 -19.61 -0.87
CA GLU A 55 -17.48 -19.33 -1.84
C GLU A 55 -16.88 -19.25 -3.26
N ASP A 56 -17.70 -19.58 -4.25
CA ASP A 56 -17.25 -19.73 -5.64
C ASP A 56 -17.03 -18.37 -6.34
N GLU A 57 -17.62 -17.28 -5.82
CA GLU A 57 -17.60 -15.95 -6.43
C GLU A 57 -16.90 -14.92 -5.54
N ILE A 58 -15.61 -14.71 -5.83
CA ILE A 58 -14.73 -13.79 -5.08
C ILE A 58 -15.19 -12.33 -5.09
N GLU A 59 -15.84 -11.88 -6.17
CA GLU A 59 -16.37 -10.51 -6.30
C GLU A 59 -17.52 -10.26 -5.33
N ASP A 60 -18.51 -11.15 -5.30
CA ASP A 60 -19.66 -11.07 -4.40
C ASP A 60 -19.23 -11.12 -2.94
N GLN A 61 -18.26 -11.98 -2.64
CA GLN A 61 -17.67 -12.07 -1.32
C GLN A 61 -16.93 -10.79 -0.93
N LEU A 62 -16.16 -10.19 -1.85
CA LEU A 62 -15.48 -8.93 -1.61
C LEU A 62 -16.49 -7.81 -1.32
N ILE A 63 -17.59 -7.73 -2.07
CA ILE A 63 -18.68 -6.78 -1.81
C ILE A 63 -19.26 -6.99 -0.41
N ALA A 64 -19.56 -8.24 -0.06
CA ALA A 64 -20.12 -8.58 1.25
C ALA A 64 -19.17 -8.20 2.39
N SER A 65 -17.86 -8.48 2.24
CA SER A 65 -16.83 -8.12 3.20
C SER A 65 -16.67 -6.61 3.33
N ILE A 66 -16.66 -5.87 2.21
CA ILE A 66 -16.63 -4.40 2.21
C ILE A 66 -17.82 -3.84 2.99
N HIS A 67 -19.04 -4.28 2.66
CA HIS A 67 -20.24 -3.78 3.31
C HIS A 67 -20.25 -4.08 4.82
N LYS A 68 -19.91 -5.33 5.19
CA LYS A 68 -19.79 -5.76 6.59
C LYS A 68 -18.79 -4.90 7.36
N THR A 69 -17.58 -4.75 6.85
CA THR A 69 -16.50 -4.00 7.52
C THR A 69 -16.80 -2.51 7.58
N CYS A 70 -17.23 -1.90 6.47
CA CYS A 70 -17.52 -0.47 6.41
C CYS A 70 -18.74 -0.07 7.27
N SER A 71 -19.74 -0.94 7.43
CA SER A 71 -20.92 -0.65 8.26
C SER A 71 -20.57 -0.34 9.73
N ASN A 72 -19.47 -0.89 10.23
CA ASN A 72 -18.98 -0.70 11.60
C ASN A 72 -18.40 0.71 11.83
N LEU A 73 -18.17 1.49 10.77
CA LEU A 73 -17.55 2.82 10.83
C LEU A 73 -18.56 3.97 11.03
N GLY A 74 -19.85 3.65 11.18
CA GLY A 74 -20.91 4.63 11.45
C GLY A 74 -20.99 5.70 10.37
N HIS A 75 -20.78 6.97 10.72
CA HIS A 75 -20.88 8.09 9.77
C HIS A 75 -19.86 8.03 8.62
N LEU A 76 -18.80 7.24 8.74
CA LEU A 76 -17.79 7.06 7.70
C LEU A 76 -18.09 5.88 6.77
N ALA A 77 -19.13 5.07 7.03
CA ALA A 77 -19.43 3.87 6.25
C ALA A 77 -19.52 4.15 4.73
N GLY A 78 -20.28 5.17 4.34
CA GLY A 78 -20.40 5.52 2.92
C GLY A 78 -19.13 6.07 2.30
N LEU A 79 -18.20 6.64 3.08
CA LEU A 79 -16.88 6.99 2.57
C LEU A 79 -16.04 5.73 2.36
N CYS A 80 -16.03 4.82 3.34
CA CYS A 80 -15.33 3.53 3.26
C CYS A 80 -15.73 2.75 2.01
N GLU A 81 -17.03 2.50 1.80
CA GLU A 81 -17.54 1.75 0.65
C GLU A 81 -17.07 2.38 -0.67
N ARG A 82 -17.22 3.71 -0.81
CA ARG A 82 -16.80 4.43 -2.02
C ARG A 82 -15.30 4.36 -2.31
N GLU A 83 -14.45 4.27 -1.28
CA GLU A 83 -13.02 4.14 -1.50
C GLU A 83 -12.68 2.71 -1.96
N PHE A 84 -13.29 1.69 -1.37
CA PHE A 84 -13.08 0.30 -1.79
C PHE A 84 -13.65 0.01 -3.18
N ASP A 85 -14.82 0.56 -3.54
CA ASP A 85 -15.44 0.42 -4.86
C ASP A 85 -14.50 0.79 -6.01
N LYS A 86 -13.59 1.77 -5.80
CA LYS A 86 -12.64 2.23 -6.82
C LYS A 86 -11.56 1.21 -7.16
N VAL A 87 -11.24 0.31 -6.22
CA VAL A 87 -10.10 -0.61 -6.31
C VAL A 87 -10.53 -2.07 -6.28
N MET A 88 -11.82 -2.38 -6.23
CA MET A 88 -12.34 -3.76 -6.16
C MET A 88 -11.74 -4.69 -7.23
N HIS A 89 -11.69 -4.23 -8.48
CA HIS A 89 -11.13 -5.02 -9.57
C HIS A 89 -9.65 -5.37 -9.34
N ASP A 90 -8.88 -4.40 -8.83
CA ASP A 90 -7.46 -4.59 -8.53
C ASP A 90 -7.28 -5.54 -7.33
N VAL A 91 -8.11 -5.39 -6.28
CA VAL A 91 -8.11 -6.30 -5.12
C VAL A 91 -8.39 -7.74 -5.54
N VAL A 92 -9.41 -7.98 -6.37
CA VAL A 92 -9.70 -9.32 -6.91
C VAL A 92 -8.53 -9.86 -7.72
N ALA A 93 -7.94 -9.04 -8.58
CA ALA A 93 -6.76 -9.43 -9.32
C ALA A 93 -5.60 -9.79 -8.40
N TYR A 94 -5.37 -9.02 -7.33
CA TYR A 94 -4.27 -9.28 -6.39
C TYR A 94 -4.50 -10.54 -5.55
N ILE A 95 -5.72 -10.78 -5.08
CA ILE A 95 -6.06 -12.03 -4.36
C ILE A 95 -5.83 -13.24 -5.27
N ASN A 96 -6.29 -13.18 -6.53
CA ASN A 96 -6.05 -14.24 -7.51
C ASN A 96 -4.55 -14.47 -7.81
N ASN A 97 -3.70 -13.47 -7.60
CA ASN A 97 -2.25 -13.57 -7.72
C ASN A 97 -1.56 -13.97 -6.40
N ASN A 98 -2.31 -14.29 -5.34
CA ASN A 98 -1.82 -14.75 -4.04
C ASN A 98 -0.91 -13.71 -3.33
N TYR A 99 -1.17 -12.42 -3.52
CA TYR A 99 -0.53 -11.38 -2.70
C TYR A 99 -1.10 -11.41 -1.29
N SER A 100 -0.27 -11.14 -0.28
CA SER A 100 -0.75 -11.09 1.10
C SER A 100 -1.64 -9.86 1.36
N PRO A 101 -2.51 -9.89 2.38
CA PRO A 101 -3.31 -8.74 2.79
C PRO A 101 -2.49 -7.46 2.98
N ASP A 102 -1.31 -7.56 3.60
CA ASP A 102 -0.39 -6.41 3.75
C ASP A 102 0.05 -5.83 2.40
N GLN A 103 0.39 -6.68 1.43
CA GLN A 103 0.82 -6.23 0.10
C GLN A 103 -0.35 -5.60 -0.66
N ILE A 104 -1.52 -6.22 -0.61
CA ILE A 104 -2.73 -5.73 -1.30
C ILE A 104 -3.10 -4.35 -0.77
N CYS A 105 -3.12 -4.18 0.56
CA CYS A 105 -3.48 -2.91 1.17
C CYS A 105 -2.45 -1.80 0.96
N GLN A 106 -1.16 -2.15 0.80
CA GLN A 106 -0.12 -1.21 0.36
C GLN A 106 -0.27 -0.81 -1.11
N MET A 107 -0.56 -1.76 -2.00
CA MET A 107 -0.72 -1.49 -3.44
C MET A 107 -1.98 -0.68 -3.77
N THR A 108 -2.93 -0.62 -2.84
CA THR A 108 -4.20 0.13 -2.98
C THR A 108 -4.20 1.43 -2.18
N ASP A 109 -3.05 1.84 -1.63
CA ASP A 109 -2.86 3.06 -0.81
C ASP A 109 -3.78 3.14 0.42
N PHE A 110 -4.29 2.00 0.91
CA PHE A 110 -5.00 1.94 2.19
C PHE A 110 -4.02 1.81 3.37
N CYS A 111 -2.84 1.26 3.10
CA CYS A 111 -1.64 1.27 3.93
C CYS A 111 -0.47 1.81 3.08
#